data_AF-A0A233RAM5-F1
#
_entry.id   AF-A0A233RAM5-F1
#
_cell.length_a   1.000
_cell.length_b   1.000
_cell.length_c   1.000
_cell.angle_alpha   90.00
_cell.angle_beta   90.00
_cell.angle_gamma   90.00
#
_symmetry.space_group_name_H-M   'P 1'
#
loop_
_entity.id
_entity.type
_entity.pdbx_description
1 polymer ?
#
loop_
_entity_poly.entity_id
_entity_poly.type
_entity_poly.pdbx_seq_one_letter_code
_entity_poly.pdbx_strand_id
1 'polypeptide(L)'
;MDQQAIITAIHSVLRDTLMHPHLSAFAPEARLNEDLYLDSIQLLQLLMHLELDLGFEIPENAFSRDDFDTVAGLATFLGRLGAGASAAGREQAEGQEPGPNVHGEEYEDIKVHCFVSCVCDALKQAGIDHRPYYFSVWDADFDIGPDRVLRYHAPSISHDLFRNWFERLYGVDLHHWYRPELGKADNIATLCELVAVRPDTGSVMVMLDLYQLPERENKFNQNPFPHYVLLEATADPDIWLMRDPDYRWEGELPRERILQAVDQPTVAGGWRFDRRQARAPEPARVRDYFLACFRPDANALTDGVRRIVDAHVRGIDGLALSGLDEALRELPVISVRKYAYEHGFAFFWRELGLANDDFEHWCDEIEKLITGFRALHYQVLKLAQSQDIGLVADIERQLNELDAIEFGIKGELAAVFADWCAFHGLLASTACEQEVA
;
A
#
# COMPACT_ATOMS: atom_id res chain seq x y z
N MET A 1 4.72 27.63 -21.74
CA MET A 1 6.01 27.10 -22.26
C MET A 1 5.71 26.17 -23.43
N ASP A 2 6.63 26.01 -24.39
CA ASP A 2 6.48 25.02 -25.46
C ASP A 2 6.61 23.59 -24.89
N GLN A 3 5.84 22.63 -25.41
CA GLN A 3 5.79 21.25 -24.92
C GLN A 3 7.18 20.59 -25.00
N GLN A 4 7.92 20.85 -26.08
CA GLN A 4 9.28 20.34 -26.24
C GLN A 4 10.24 20.89 -25.18
N ALA A 5 10.05 22.14 -24.76
CA ALA A 5 10.83 22.75 -23.69
C ALA A 5 10.53 22.10 -22.32
N ILE A 6 9.27 21.75 -22.06
CA ILE A 6 8.87 21.03 -20.84
C ILE A 6 9.44 19.61 -20.84
N ILE A 7 9.36 18.88 -21.95
CA ILE A 7 9.98 17.55 -22.09
C ILE A 7 11.50 17.62 -21.85
N THR A 8 12.16 18.67 -22.38
CA THR A 8 13.59 18.90 -22.15
C THR A 8 13.91 19.17 -20.67
N ALA A 9 13.06 19.96 -20.00
CA ALA A 9 13.16 20.22 -18.57
C ALA A 9 13.00 18.93 -17.74
N ILE A 10 11.98 18.13 -18.02
CA ILE A 10 11.77 16.82 -17.39
C ILE A 10 13.02 15.95 -17.54
N HIS A 11 13.53 15.81 -18.76
CA HIS A 11 14.73 15.03 -19.01
C HIS A 11 15.95 15.54 -18.23
N SER A 12 16.13 16.87 -18.13
CA SER A 12 17.25 17.45 -17.39
C SER A 12 17.15 17.16 -15.89
N VAL A 13 15.97 17.30 -15.27
CA VAL A 13 15.79 16.98 -13.86
C VAL A 13 16.04 15.50 -13.60
N LEU A 14 15.48 14.61 -14.44
CA LEU A 14 15.72 13.17 -14.29
C LEU A 14 17.20 12.82 -14.43
N ARG A 15 17.93 13.44 -15.37
CA ARG A 15 19.35 13.15 -15.62
C ARG A 15 20.28 13.76 -14.58
N ASP A 16 20.11 15.04 -14.30
CA ASP A 16 21.10 15.85 -13.59
C ASP A 16 20.81 15.93 -12.09
N THR A 17 19.53 15.85 -11.70
CA THR A 17 19.10 16.00 -10.32
C THR A 17 18.79 14.65 -9.68
N LEU A 18 17.89 13.86 -10.29
CA LEU A 18 17.52 12.55 -9.77
C LEU A 18 18.51 11.44 -10.16
N MET A 19 19.45 11.71 -11.08
CA MET A 19 20.44 10.74 -11.57
C MET A 19 19.81 9.41 -12.00
N HIS A 20 18.67 9.51 -12.68
CA HIS A 20 17.78 8.39 -12.96
C HIS A 20 18.42 7.38 -13.94
N PRO A 21 18.48 6.08 -13.61
CA PRO A 21 19.26 5.10 -14.39
C PRO A 21 18.60 4.68 -15.72
N HIS A 22 17.29 4.83 -15.88
CA HIS A 22 16.52 4.28 -17.01
C HIS A 22 16.20 5.29 -18.11
N LEU A 23 17.12 6.22 -18.38
CA LEU A 23 16.90 7.28 -19.39
C LEU A 23 17.10 6.85 -20.84
N SER A 24 17.61 5.64 -21.09
CA SER A 24 17.78 5.13 -22.46
C SER A 24 16.47 4.98 -23.24
N ALA A 25 15.35 4.80 -22.53
CA ALA A 25 14.01 4.70 -23.11
C ALA A 25 13.26 6.04 -23.14
N PHE A 26 13.90 7.16 -22.74
CA PHE A 26 13.23 8.44 -22.64
C PHE A 26 12.80 8.98 -24.02
N ALA A 27 11.49 9.05 -24.22
CA ALA A 27 10.82 9.59 -25.39
C ALA A 27 9.47 10.19 -24.97
N PRO A 28 8.83 11.05 -25.78
CA PRO A 28 7.52 11.61 -25.46
C PRO A 28 6.46 10.53 -25.16
N GLU A 29 6.49 9.43 -25.89
CA GLU A 29 5.56 8.31 -25.75
C GLU A 29 5.95 7.32 -24.64
N ALA A 30 7.13 7.50 -24.03
CA ALA A 30 7.59 6.62 -22.97
C ALA A 30 6.67 6.72 -21.76
N ARG A 31 6.22 5.56 -21.29
CA ARG A 31 5.37 5.41 -20.12
C ARG A 31 6.20 5.62 -18.87
N LEU A 32 5.76 6.52 -18.00
CA LEU A 32 6.58 6.98 -16.86
C LEU A 32 6.95 5.80 -15.94
N ASN A 33 5.99 4.94 -15.61
CA ASN A 33 6.26 3.78 -14.78
C ASN A 33 6.90 2.62 -15.56
N GLU A 34 6.36 2.23 -16.70
CA GLU A 34 6.74 0.96 -17.34
C GLU A 34 8.05 1.06 -18.15
N ASP A 35 8.25 2.18 -18.85
CA ASP A 35 9.41 2.34 -19.72
C ASP A 35 10.55 3.06 -19.00
N LEU A 36 10.20 4.00 -18.11
CA LEU A 36 11.17 4.76 -17.33
C LEU A 36 11.30 4.26 -15.90
N TYR A 37 10.48 3.35 -15.39
CA TYR A 37 10.58 2.88 -14.00
C TYR A 37 10.48 4.00 -12.96
N LEU A 38 9.74 5.07 -13.28
CA LEU A 38 9.40 6.14 -12.34
C LEU A 38 8.19 5.71 -11.52
N ASP A 39 8.42 5.41 -10.25
CA ASP A 39 7.33 5.19 -9.32
C ASP A 39 6.68 6.50 -8.84
N SER A 40 5.61 6.38 -8.05
CA SER A 40 4.89 7.54 -7.51
C SER A 40 5.76 8.45 -6.64
N ILE A 41 6.80 7.94 -5.98
CA ILE A 41 7.71 8.73 -5.14
C ILE A 41 8.66 9.52 -6.02
N GLN A 42 9.28 8.86 -7.01
CA GLN A 42 10.17 9.51 -7.98
C GLN A 42 9.42 10.53 -8.83
N LEU A 43 8.15 10.29 -9.14
CA LEU A 43 7.29 11.27 -9.79
C LEU A 43 7.06 12.51 -8.92
N LEU A 44 6.76 12.34 -7.62
CA LEU A 44 6.63 13.47 -6.69
C LEU A 44 7.94 14.27 -6.57
N GLN A 45 9.08 13.58 -6.49
CA GLN A 45 10.41 14.23 -6.48
C GLN A 45 10.67 15.01 -7.77
N LEU A 46 10.35 14.42 -8.93
CA LEU A 46 10.45 15.10 -10.23
C LEU A 46 9.59 16.37 -10.24
N LEU A 47 8.33 16.29 -9.84
CA LEU A 47 7.42 17.43 -9.79
C LEU A 47 7.96 18.52 -8.85
N MET A 48 8.44 18.15 -7.66
CA MET A 48 9.06 19.08 -6.71
C MET A 48 10.24 19.84 -7.33
N HIS A 49 11.14 19.15 -8.03
CA HIS A 49 12.30 19.80 -8.69
C HIS A 49 11.87 20.68 -9.87
N LEU A 50 10.84 20.28 -10.61
CA LEU A 50 10.26 21.16 -11.63
C LEU A 50 9.69 22.44 -10.99
N GLU A 51 8.97 22.33 -9.87
CA GLU A 51 8.46 23.51 -9.15
C GLU A 51 9.60 24.40 -8.63
N LEU A 52 10.53 23.84 -7.84
CA LEU A 52 11.53 24.62 -7.12
C LEU A 52 12.66 25.14 -8.03
N ASP A 53 13.15 24.31 -8.95
CA ASP A 53 14.33 24.63 -9.75
C ASP A 53 13.96 25.37 -11.05
N LEU A 54 12.77 25.09 -11.59
CA LEU A 54 12.32 25.61 -12.88
C LEU A 54 11.07 26.50 -12.81
N GLY A 55 10.49 26.70 -11.62
CA GLY A 55 9.43 27.67 -11.37
C GLY A 55 8.04 27.26 -11.88
N PHE A 56 7.77 25.96 -12.03
CA PHE A 56 6.43 25.47 -12.36
C PHE A 56 5.48 25.63 -11.17
N GLU A 57 4.26 26.16 -11.39
CA GLU A 57 3.21 26.16 -10.37
C GLU A 57 2.47 24.81 -10.40
N ILE A 58 2.76 23.93 -9.44
CA ILE A 58 2.16 22.59 -9.37
C ILE A 58 1.09 22.60 -8.27
N PRO A 59 -0.21 22.40 -8.59
CA PRO A 59 -1.25 22.38 -7.57
C PRO A 59 -1.10 21.15 -6.68
N GLU A 60 -1.25 21.35 -5.37
CA GLU A 60 -1.11 20.32 -4.35
C GLU A 60 -2.18 19.20 -4.47
N ASN A 61 -3.24 19.42 -5.25
CA ASN A 61 -4.36 18.52 -5.46
C ASN A 61 -4.42 17.91 -6.87
N ALA A 62 -3.38 18.08 -7.70
CA ALA A 62 -3.42 17.69 -9.11
C ALA A 62 -3.03 16.24 -9.42
N PHE A 63 -2.92 15.37 -8.41
CA PHE A 63 -2.29 14.05 -8.53
C PHE A 63 -3.23 12.89 -8.92
N SER A 64 -4.32 13.14 -9.65
CA SER A 64 -5.16 12.03 -10.17
C SER A 64 -4.45 11.30 -11.30
N ARG A 65 -4.50 9.95 -11.29
CA ARG A 65 -3.70 9.06 -12.15
C ARG A 65 -3.78 9.33 -13.64
N ASP A 66 -4.93 9.77 -14.14
CA ASP A 66 -5.22 9.75 -15.58
C ASP A 66 -4.43 10.78 -16.42
N ASP A 67 -3.75 11.76 -15.79
CA ASP A 67 -2.99 12.80 -16.50
C ASP A 67 -1.48 12.48 -16.68
N PHE A 68 -0.97 11.34 -16.16
CA PHE A 68 0.47 11.10 -15.96
C PHE A 68 1.07 9.86 -16.64
N ASP A 69 0.37 9.17 -17.54
CA ASP A 69 0.86 7.88 -18.04
C ASP A 69 2.17 7.98 -18.85
N THR A 70 2.39 9.08 -19.59
CA THR A 70 3.55 9.26 -20.47
C THR A 70 4.29 10.58 -20.23
N VAL A 71 5.53 10.67 -20.70
CA VAL A 71 6.32 11.92 -20.69
C VAL A 71 5.57 13.07 -21.39
N ALA A 72 4.92 12.80 -22.53
CA ALA A 72 4.12 13.79 -23.25
C ALA A 72 2.86 14.19 -22.48
N GLY A 73 2.22 13.24 -21.79
CA GLY A 73 1.07 13.50 -20.90
C GLY A 73 1.45 14.46 -19.78
N LEU A 74 2.53 14.14 -19.04
CA LEU A 74 3.07 14.99 -17.99
C LEU A 74 3.46 16.38 -18.52
N ALA A 75 4.10 16.46 -19.70
CA ALA A 75 4.46 17.73 -20.29
C ALA A 75 3.24 18.57 -20.69
N THR A 76 2.17 17.92 -21.16
CA THR A 76 0.90 18.57 -21.50
C THR A 76 0.25 19.13 -20.24
N PHE A 77 0.19 18.35 -19.17
CA PHE A 77 -0.31 18.76 -17.86
C PHE A 77 0.42 20.02 -17.34
N LEU A 78 1.75 19.98 -17.29
CA LEU A 78 2.57 21.12 -16.87
C LEU A 78 2.41 22.34 -17.79
N GLY A 79 2.17 22.11 -19.09
CA GLY A 79 1.92 23.15 -20.07
C GLY A 79 0.58 23.89 -19.83
N ARG A 80 -0.45 23.17 -19.39
CA ARG A 80 -1.76 23.74 -19.02
C ARG A 80 -1.65 24.63 -17.77
N LEU A 81 -0.83 24.24 -16.81
CA LEU A 81 -0.59 25.00 -15.57
C LEU A 81 0.13 26.33 -15.85
N GLY A 82 1.18 26.32 -16.68
CA GLY A 82 1.95 27.52 -17.02
C GLY A 82 1.24 28.52 -17.95
N ALA A 83 0.05 28.21 -18.47
CA ALA A 83 -0.71 29.08 -19.37
C ALA A 83 -1.79 29.93 -18.68
N GLY A 84 -1.90 29.88 -17.34
CA GLY A 84 -2.95 30.58 -16.61
C GLY A 84 -4.33 30.06 -17.01
N ALA A 85 -4.57 28.77 -16.83
CA ALA A 85 -5.89 28.20 -17.03
C ALA A 85 -6.76 28.47 -15.80
N SER A 86 -7.64 29.47 -15.94
CA SER A 86 -8.91 29.57 -15.22
C SER A 86 -9.55 28.19 -15.07
N ALA A 87 -9.93 27.83 -13.84
CA ALA A 87 -10.78 26.69 -13.55
C ALA A 87 -12.08 26.79 -14.37
N ALA A 88 -12.12 26.13 -15.52
CA ALA A 88 -13.31 26.00 -16.35
C ALA A 88 -13.19 24.73 -17.21
N GLY A 89 -14.12 23.81 -17.00
CA GLY A 89 -14.37 22.68 -17.89
C GLY A 89 -13.86 21.34 -17.38
N ARG A 90 -14.46 20.80 -16.31
CA ARG A 90 -14.69 19.35 -16.26
C ARG A 90 -15.69 19.07 -17.38
N GLU A 91 -15.21 18.73 -18.56
CA GLU A 91 -16.02 18.01 -19.54
C GLU A 91 -16.36 16.67 -18.88
N GLN A 92 -17.65 16.47 -18.61
CA GLN A 92 -18.20 15.17 -18.27
C GLN A 92 -17.89 14.25 -19.46
N ALA A 93 -16.96 13.32 -19.26
CA ALA A 93 -16.87 12.14 -20.09
C ALA A 93 -18.16 11.33 -19.85
N GLU A 94 -19.13 11.52 -20.74
CA GLU A 94 -20.29 10.63 -20.86
C GLU A 94 -19.76 9.21 -21.15
N GLY A 95 -19.98 8.31 -20.20
CA GLY A 95 -19.48 6.95 -20.22
C GLY A 95 -18.86 6.50 -18.91
N GLN A 96 -19.32 7.02 -17.77
CA GLN A 96 -18.99 6.43 -16.48
C GLN A 96 -19.67 5.05 -16.43
N GLU A 97 -18.89 3.98 -16.48
CA GLU A 97 -19.39 2.69 -16.00
C GLU A 97 -19.95 2.89 -14.58
N PRO A 98 -21.05 2.22 -14.21
CA PRO A 98 -21.61 2.37 -12.87
C PRO A 98 -20.51 2.12 -11.83
N GLY A 99 -20.45 2.97 -10.80
CA GLY A 99 -19.52 2.84 -9.69
C GLY A 99 -19.56 1.43 -9.07
N PRO A 100 -18.51 1.04 -8.32
CA PRO A 100 -18.42 -0.30 -7.76
C PRO A 100 -19.67 -0.63 -6.96
N ASN A 101 -20.47 -1.58 -7.46
CA ASN A 101 -21.65 -2.05 -6.76
C ASN A 101 -21.19 -2.96 -5.62
N VAL A 102 -21.34 -2.50 -4.37
CA VAL A 102 -20.96 -3.27 -3.17
C VAL A 102 -21.65 -4.63 -3.13
N HIS A 103 -22.82 -4.78 -3.76
CA HIS A 103 -23.59 -6.03 -3.85
C HIS A 103 -23.28 -6.85 -5.10
N GLY A 104 -22.44 -6.34 -6.01
CA GLY A 104 -22.04 -7.02 -7.25
C GLY A 104 -21.21 -8.29 -7.00
N GLU A 105 -21.14 -9.15 -8.02
CA GLU A 105 -20.26 -10.33 -8.02
C GLU A 105 -18.78 -9.93 -8.24
N GLU A 106 -18.54 -8.82 -8.96
CA GLU A 106 -17.22 -8.22 -9.20
C GLU A 106 -17.03 -6.99 -8.30
N TYR A 107 -16.61 -7.20 -7.05
CA TYR A 107 -16.04 -6.14 -6.21
C TYR A 107 -14.53 -6.07 -6.48
N GLU A 108 -14.06 -4.95 -7.02
CA GLU A 108 -12.63 -4.73 -7.25
C GLU A 108 -11.88 -4.61 -5.92
N ASP A 109 -11.16 -5.67 -5.57
CA ASP A 109 -10.45 -5.79 -4.30
C ASP A 109 -9.24 -4.86 -4.22
N ILE A 110 -9.26 -3.88 -3.31
CA ILE A 110 -8.10 -3.02 -3.07
C ILE A 110 -7.06 -3.75 -2.23
N LYS A 111 -5.91 -4.01 -2.85
CA LYS A 111 -4.80 -4.78 -2.30
C LYS A 111 -3.76 -3.86 -1.69
N VAL A 112 -3.44 -4.13 -0.43
CA VAL A 112 -2.78 -3.15 0.44
C VAL A 112 -1.72 -3.74 1.36
N HIS A 113 -1.52 -5.07 1.32
CA HIS A 113 -0.59 -5.76 2.20
C HIS A 113 -0.27 -7.16 1.66
N CYS A 114 0.93 -7.35 1.13
CA CYS A 114 1.37 -8.56 0.41
C CYS A 114 1.11 -9.89 1.12
N PHE A 115 1.42 -9.99 2.43
CA PHE A 115 1.11 -11.17 3.24
C PHE A 115 -0.40 -11.49 3.29
N VAL A 116 -1.21 -10.48 3.64
CA VAL A 116 -2.68 -10.60 3.75
C VAL A 116 -3.28 -10.95 2.39
N SER A 117 -2.83 -10.29 1.33
CA SER A 117 -3.23 -10.58 -0.05
C SER A 117 -2.95 -12.03 -0.44
N CYS A 118 -1.78 -12.58 -0.09
CA CYS A 118 -1.40 -13.96 -0.37
C CYS A 118 -2.25 -14.99 0.37
N VAL A 119 -2.56 -14.79 1.66
CA VAL A 119 -3.39 -15.76 2.40
C VAL A 119 -4.88 -15.62 2.05
N CYS A 120 -5.36 -14.41 1.75
CA CYS A 120 -6.72 -14.18 1.27
C CYS A 120 -7.00 -14.80 -0.09
N ASP A 121 -5.97 -14.94 -0.93
CA ASP A 121 -6.11 -15.63 -2.21
C ASP A 121 -6.60 -17.09 -2.05
N ALA A 122 -6.08 -17.81 -1.05
CA ALA A 122 -6.57 -19.17 -0.75
C ALA A 122 -8.05 -19.18 -0.31
N LEU A 123 -8.50 -18.15 0.42
CA LEU A 123 -9.91 -18.01 0.81
C LEU A 123 -10.81 -17.76 -0.40
N LYS A 124 -10.39 -16.87 -1.30
CA LYS A 124 -11.10 -16.60 -2.56
C LYS A 124 -11.26 -17.85 -3.40
N GLN A 125 -10.18 -18.63 -3.55
CA GLN A 125 -10.20 -19.89 -4.29
C GLN A 125 -11.08 -20.96 -3.62
N ALA A 126 -11.37 -20.82 -2.33
CA ALA A 126 -12.31 -21.65 -1.59
C ALA A 126 -13.75 -21.09 -1.56
N GLY A 127 -14.00 -19.93 -2.18
CA GLY A 127 -15.31 -19.25 -2.15
C GLY A 127 -15.68 -18.69 -0.77
N ILE A 128 -14.69 -18.44 0.09
CA ILE A 128 -14.87 -17.89 1.44
C ILE A 128 -14.63 -16.38 1.40
N ASP A 129 -15.48 -15.64 2.12
CA ASP A 129 -15.33 -14.20 2.26
C ASP A 129 -14.04 -13.82 3.01
N HIS A 130 -13.12 -13.21 2.27
CA HIS A 130 -11.80 -12.82 2.76
C HIS A 130 -11.76 -11.41 3.35
N ARG A 131 -12.79 -10.60 3.11
CA ARG A 131 -12.83 -9.17 3.50
C ARG A 131 -12.66 -8.96 5.01
N PRO A 132 -13.25 -9.78 5.91
CA PRO A 132 -12.98 -9.67 7.34
C PRO A 132 -11.51 -9.69 7.71
N TYR A 133 -10.67 -10.41 6.96
CA TYR A 133 -9.27 -10.53 7.30
C TYR A 133 -8.49 -9.22 7.14
N TYR A 134 -8.97 -8.28 6.31
CA TYR A 134 -8.35 -6.97 6.11
C TYR A 134 -8.48 -6.03 7.30
N PHE A 135 -9.26 -6.38 8.34
CA PHE A 135 -9.45 -5.53 9.52
C PHE A 135 -8.14 -5.23 10.26
N SER A 136 -7.15 -6.12 10.14
CA SER A 136 -5.82 -5.92 10.72
C SER A 136 -4.93 -4.94 9.95
N VAL A 137 -5.32 -4.50 8.74
CA VAL A 137 -4.40 -3.83 7.82
C VAL A 137 -4.35 -2.31 8.00
N TRP A 138 -5.51 -1.64 8.17
CA TRP A 138 -5.57 -0.17 8.21
C TRP A 138 -4.72 0.47 9.32
N ASP A 139 -4.56 -0.23 10.44
CA ASP A 139 -3.69 0.17 11.56
C ASP A 139 -2.63 -0.89 11.86
N ALA A 140 -2.24 -1.68 10.85
CA ALA A 140 -1.12 -2.60 10.97
C ALA A 140 0.14 -1.85 11.44
N ASP A 141 0.90 -2.49 12.33
CA ASP A 141 2.04 -1.86 12.96
C ASP A 141 3.09 -1.39 11.94
N PHE A 142 3.80 -0.34 12.34
CA PHE A 142 4.97 0.23 11.67
C PHE A 142 5.94 0.69 12.77
N ASP A 143 7.21 0.89 12.43
CA ASP A 143 8.24 1.30 13.37
C ASP A 143 8.63 2.77 13.14
N ILE A 144 8.89 3.49 14.23
CA ILE A 144 9.59 4.78 14.20
C ILE A 144 10.77 4.63 15.13
N GLY A 145 11.95 4.45 14.54
CA GLY A 145 13.19 4.23 15.28
C GLY A 145 13.63 5.46 16.07
N PRO A 146 14.70 5.34 16.90
CA PRO A 146 15.32 6.47 17.60
C PRO A 146 15.78 7.59 16.64
N ASP A 147 16.10 7.22 15.40
CA ASP A 147 16.47 8.12 14.31
C ASP A 147 15.28 8.84 13.66
N ARG A 148 14.06 8.63 14.17
CA ARG A 148 12.82 9.27 13.68
C ARG A 148 12.50 8.93 12.22
N VAL A 149 12.94 7.77 11.74
CA VAL A 149 12.60 7.27 10.41
C VAL A 149 11.40 6.33 10.50
N LEU A 150 10.40 6.57 9.65
CA LEU A 150 9.21 5.73 9.48
C LEU A 150 9.57 4.47 8.69
N ARG A 151 9.23 3.30 9.22
CA ARG A 151 9.55 2.00 8.62
C ARG A 151 8.34 1.07 8.54
N TYR A 152 8.03 0.63 7.33
CA TYR A 152 7.10 -0.43 6.97
C TYR A 152 7.63 -1.80 7.37
N HIS A 153 8.95 -1.99 7.35
CA HIS A 153 9.63 -3.20 7.80
C HIS A 153 10.68 -2.89 8.88
N ALA A 154 10.57 -3.58 10.01
CA ALA A 154 11.57 -3.56 11.08
C ALA A 154 11.54 -4.92 11.81
N PRO A 155 12.65 -5.34 12.44
CA PRO A 155 12.67 -6.57 13.24
C PRO A 155 11.65 -6.60 14.39
N SER A 156 11.17 -5.44 14.83
CA SER A 156 10.12 -5.28 15.83
C SER A 156 8.72 -5.62 15.30
N ILE A 157 8.51 -5.58 13.99
CA ILE A 157 7.21 -5.85 13.36
C ILE A 157 7.06 -7.37 13.16
N SER A 158 6.08 -7.97 13.84
CA SER A 158 5.82 -9.41 13.78
C SER A 158 4.58 -9.74 12.94
N HIS A 159 4.66 -10.85 12.19
CA HIS A 159 3.50 -11.43 11.50
C HIS A 159 2.65 -12.36 12.41
N ASP A 160 2.97 -12.46 13.70
CA ASP A 160 2.28 -13.37 14.62
C ASP A 160 0.79 -13.03 14.79
N LEU A 161 0.43 -11.74 14.82
CA LEU A 161 -0.96 -11.31 14.91
C LEU A 161 -1.77 -11.84 13.72
N PHE A 162 -1.28 -11.57 12.50
CA PHE A 162 -1.86 -12.07 11.26
C PHE A 162 -1.96 -13.60 11.30
N ARG A 163 -0.86 -14.29 11.61
CA ARG A 163 -0.82 -15.75 11.67
C ARG A 163 -1.90 -16.31 12.59
N ASN A 164 -1.86 -15.90 13.85
CA ASN A 164 -2.71 -16.45 14.89
C ASN A 164 -4.19 -16.17 14.62
N TRP A 165 -4.52 -15.02 14.04
CA TRP A 165 -5.90 -14.69 13.69
C TRP A 165 -6.39 -15.39 12.43
N PHE A 166 -5.54 -15.60 11.42
CA PHE A 166 -5.94 -16.38 10.25
C PHE A 166 -6.34 -17.80 10.63
N GLU A 167 -5.54 -18.44 11.50
CA GLU A 167 -5.85 -19.75 12.09
C GLU A 167 -7.16 -19.73 12.89
N ARG A 168 -7.34 -18.74 13.77
CA ARG A 168 -8.55 -18.64 14.60
C ARG A 168 -9.83 -18.32 13.81
N LEU A 169 -9.71 -17.52 12.76
CA LEU A 169 -10.84 -17.02 12.00
C LEU A 169 -11.27 -18.03 10.92
N TYR A 170 -10.30 -18.62 10.22
CA TYR A 170 -10.57 -19.49 9.07
C TYR A 170 -10.16 -20.96 9.26
N GLY A 171 -9.46 -21.30 10.35
CA GLY A 171 -9.05 -22.67 10.65
C GLY A 171 -7.90 -23.19 9.79
N VAL A 172 -7.16 -22.31 9.10
CA VAL A 172 -6.04 -22.69 8.24
C VAL A 172 -4.72 -22.52 8.97
N ASP A 173 -4.00 -23.63 9.17
CA ASP A 173 -2.68 -23.63 9.77
C ASP A 173 -1.66 -22.95 8.84
N LEU A 174 -1.01 -21.90 9.35
CA LEU A 174 0.03 -21.17 8.62
C LEU A 174 1.40 -21.62 9.13
N HIS A 175 2.06 -22.49 8.37
CA HIS A 175 3.35 -23.03 8.76
C HIS A 175 4.51 -22.18 8.21
N HIS A 176 5.24 -21.52 9.10
CA HIS A 176 6.49 -20.86 8.75
C HIS A 176 7.55 -21.92 8.40
N TRP A 177 8.03 -21.95 7.16
CA TRP A 177 9.02 -22.93 6.72
C TRP A 177 10.45 -22.40 6.72
N TYR A 178 10.62 -21.07 6.63
CA TYR A 178 11.92 -20.42 6.64
C TYR A 178 12.55 -20.50 8.02
N ARG A 179 13.82 -20.90 8.07
CA ARG A 179 14.58 -21.08 9.31
C ARG A 179 15.75 -20.09 9.36
N PRO A 180 15.63 -19.01 10.16
CA PRO A 180 16.68 -17.98 10.25
C PRO A 180 18.04 -18.49 10.71
N GLU A 181 18.08 -19.60 11.43
CA GLU A 181 19.30 -20.26 11.90
C GLU A 181 20.04 -21.05 10.81
N LEU A 182 19.40 -21.31 9.67
CA LEU A 182 19.99 -22.00 8.52
C LEU A 182 20.57 -21.02 7.51
N GLY A 183 21.48 -21.53 6.66
CA GLY A 183 22.01 -20.76 5.55
C GLY A 183 20.93 -20.44 4.51
N LYS A 184 21.16 -19.39 3.72
CA LYS A 184 20.26 -18.99 2.63
C LYS A 184 20.07 -20.11 1.61
N ALA A 185 21.15 -20.80 1.24
CA ALA A 185 21.13 -21.96 0.35
C ALA A 185 20.25 -23.12 0.87
N ASP A 186 20.28 -23.40 2.17
CA ASP A 186 19.46 -24.46 2.78
C ASP A 186 17.96 -24.11 2.76
N ASN A 187 17.64 -22.83 3.01
CA ASN A 187 16.28 -22.32 2.90
C ASN A 187 15.78 -22.35 1.44
N ILE A 188 16.64 -22.02 0.47
CA ILE A 188 16.33 -22.12 -0.96
C ILE A 188 16.08 -23.57 -1.37
N ALA A 189 16.87 -24.52 -0.88
CA ALA A 189 16.62 -25.95 -1.12
C ALA A 189 15.26 -26.37 -0.56
N THR A 190 14.92 -25.95 0.67
CA THR A 190 13.61 -26.20 1.30
C THR A 190 12.46 -25.61 0.48
N LEU A 191 12.61 -24.37 -0.03
CA LEU A 191 11.63 -23.75 -0.92
C LEU A 191 11.41 -24.59 -2.18
N CYS A 192 12.48 -25.03 -2.83
CA CYS A 192 12.38 -25.84 -4.05
C CYS A 192 11.63 -27.15 -3.80
N GLU A 193 11.90 -27.82 -2.68
CA GLU A 193 11.17 -29.03 -2.28
C GLU A 193 9.68 -28.73 -2.08
N LEU A 194 9.35 -27.66 -1.34
CA LEU A 194 7.97 -27.27 -1.06
C LEU A 194 7.17 -26.97 -2.32
N VAL A 195 7.76 -26.24 -3.28
CA VAL A 195 7.11 -25.94 -4.57
C VAL A 195 6.89 -27.23 -5.37
N ALA A 196 7.86 -28.14 -5.39
CA ALA A 196 7.77 -29.40 -6.12
C ALA A 196 6.72 -30.38 -5.57
N VAL A 197 6.52 -30.42 -4.24
CA VAL A 197 5.55 -31.32 -3.59
C VAL A 197 4.23 -30.65 -3.22
N ARG A 198 4.00 -29.41 -3.67
CA ARG A 198 2.81 -28.63 -3.33
C ARG A 198 1.55 -29.32 -3.87
N PRO A 199 0.55 -29.65 -3.04
CA PRO A 199 -0.73 -30.16 -3.53
C PRO A 199 -1.53 -29.05 -4.24
N ASP A 200 -2.52 -29.42 -5.06
CA ASP A 200 -3.39 -28.48 -5.82
C ASP A 200 -4.14 -27.44 -4.95
N THR A 201 -4.26 -27.73 -3.66
CA THR A 201 -4.94 -26.91 -2.66
C THR A 201 -3.95 -26.23 -1.70
N GLY A 202 -2.67 -26.54 -1.83
CA GLY A 202 -1.60 -25.97 -1.05
C GLY A 202 -1.08 -24.68 -1.67
N SER A 203 -0.55 -23.81 -0.82
CA SER A 203 0.08 -22.56 -1.20
C SER A 203 1.49 -22.54 -0.62
N VAL A 204 2.46 -22.12 -1.43
CA VAL A 204 3.84 -21.86 -0.99
C VAL A 204 4.10 -20.38 -1.18
N MET A 205 4.18 -19.67 -0.07
CA MET A 205 4.46 -18.25 0.01
C MET A 205 5.93 -18.04 0.36
N VAL A 206 6.59 -17.11 -0.33
CA VAL A 206 7.99 -16.75 -0.07
C VAL A 206 8.16 -15.23 -0.12
N MET A 207 9.04 -14.70 0.74
CA MET A 207 9.50 -13.32 0.60
C MET A 207 10.67 -13.27 -0.38
N LEU A 208 10.56 -12.42 -1.40
CA LEU A 208 11.63 -12.13 -2.35
C LEU A 208 11.83 -10.62 -2.50
N ASP A 209 12.97 -10.21 -3.03
CA ASP A 209 13.23 -8.80 -3.33
C ASP A 209 12.67 -8.48 -4.72
N LEU A 210 11.52 -7.80 -4.75
CA LEU A 210 10.79 -7.56 -5.99
C LEU A 210 11.51 -6.57 -6.92
N TYR A 211 12.40 -5.74 -6.37
CA TYR A 211 13.29 -4.88 -7.16
C TYR A 211 14.18 -5.71 -8.11
N GLN A 212 14.51 -6.94 -7.71
CA GLN A 212 15.29 -7.86 -8.53
C GLN A 212 14.47 -8.50 -9.65
N LEU A 213 13.18 -8.15 -9.85
CA LEU A 213 12.33 -8.70 -10.92
C LEU A 213 11.73 -7.56 -11.77
N PRO A 214 12.56 -6.84 -12.56
CA PRO A 214 12.12 -5.72 -13.39
C PRO A 214 11.22 -6.15 -14.57
N GLU A 215 11.12 -7.45 -14.85
CA GLU A 215 10.21 -8.00 -15.86
C GLU A 215 8.73 -7.83 -15.46
N ARG A 216 8.47 -7.38 -14.23
CA ARG A 216 7.14 -7.04 -13.72
C ARG A 216 6.90 -5.53 -13.70
N GLU A 217 5.66 -5.15 -13.97
CA GLU A 217 5.17 -3.82 -13.65
C GLU A 217 5.14 -3.65 -12.12
N ASN A 218 5.96 -2.73 -11.61
CA ASN A 218 6.11 -2.46 -10.18
C ASN A 218 5.62 -1.03 -9.89
N LYS A 219 4.54 -0.86 -9.12
CA LYS A 219 4.05 0.48 -8.73
C LYS A 219 5.00 1.24 -7.81
N PHE A 220 5.95 0.52 -7.19
CA PHE A 220 7.05 1.07 -6.40
C PHE A 220 8.36 0.44 -6.86
N ASN A 221 9.35 1.27 -7.17
CA ASN A 221 10.66 0.84 -7.64
C ASN A 221 11.71 1.09 -6.55
N GLN A 222 11.35 0.73 -5.31
CA GLN A 222 12.22 0.89 -4.15
C GLN A 222 13.31 -0.19 -4.16
N ASN A 223 14.52 0.15 -3.75
CA ASN A 223 15.61 -0.81 -3.56
C ASN A 223 16.12 -0.74 -2.12
N PRO A 224 16.02 -1.83 -1.33
CA PRO A 224 15.35 -3.10 -1.66
C PRO A 224 13.82 -2.99 -1.64
N PHE A 225 13.11 -3.97 -2.21
CA PHE A 225 11.66 -4.09 -2.07
C PHE A 225 11.22 -5.49 -1.63
N PRO A 226 11.30 -5.79 -0.31
CA PRO A 226 10.82 -7.05 0.24
C PRO A 226 9.31 -7.24 0.01
N HIS A 227 8.93 -8.35 -0.62
CA HIS A 227 7.54 -8.62 -0.97
C HIS A 227 7.21 -10.12 -0.90
N TYR A 228 6.00 -10.45 -0.42
CA TYR A 228 5.51 -11.82 -0.42
C TYR A 228 4.77 -12.17 -1.71
N VAL A 229 5.10 -13.31 -2.29
CA VAL A 229 4.45 -13.88 -3.48
C VAL A 229 4.12 -15.36 -3.26
N LEU A 230 3.26 -15.91 -4.11
CA LEU A 230 2.93 -17.32 -4.18
C LEU A 230 3.64 -17.99 -5.36
N LEU A 231 4.16 -19.21 -5.14
CA LEU A 231 4.88 -19.97 -6.16
C LEU A 231 4.23 -21.33 -6.47
N GLU A 232 4.42 -21.74 -7.72
CA GLU A 232 3.88 -22.97 -8.30
C GLU A 232 4.84 -23.57 -9.31
N ALA A 233 4.97 -24.90 -9.31
CA ALA A 233 5.68 -25.62 -10.35
C ALA A 233 4.85 -25.65 -11.64
N THR A 234 5.51 -25.55 -12.79
CA THR A 234 4.87 -25.77 -14.10
C THR A 234 5.25 -27.15 -14.66
N ALA A 235 4.80 -27.45 -15.88
CA ALA A 235 5.24 -28.64 -16.60
C ALA A 235 6.74 -28.60 -16.97
N ASP A 236 7.32 -27.40 -17.10
CA ASP A 236 8.75 -27.20 -17.33
C ASP A 236 9.45 -26.98 -15.97
N PRO A 237 10.41 -27.84 -15.57
CA PRO A 237 11.10 -27.72 -14.28
C PRO A 237 11.96 -26.45 -14.14
N ASP A 238 12.29 -25.79 -15.25
CA ASP A 238 13.08 -24.56 -15.27
C ASP A 238 12.19 -23.29 -15.22
N ILE A 239 10.87 -23.45 -15.26
CA ILE A 239 9.88 -22.38 -15.20
C ILE A 239 8.95 -22.57 -14.00
N TRP A 240 8.79 -21.51 -13.21
CA TRP A 240 7.78 -21.45 -12.15
C TRP A 240 6.71 -20.44 -12.50
N LEU A 241 5.47 -20.75 -12.12
CA LEU A 241 4.39 -19.78 -12.11
C LEU A 241 4.49 -19.02 -10.79
N MET A 242 4.61 -17.70 -10.89
CA MET A 242 4.59 -16.79 -9.76
C MET A 242 3.30 -16.00 -9.79
N ARG A 243 2.70 -15.84 -8.61
CA ARG A 243 1.46 -15.11 -8.40
C ARG A 243 1.67 -14.08 -7.31
N ASP A 244 1.32 -12.85 -7.63
CA ASP A 244 1.32 -11.72 -6.72
C ASP A 244 -0.12 -11.20 -6.60
N PRO A 245 -0.89 -11.74 -5.64
CA PRO A 245 -2.27 -11.31 -5.43
C PRO A 245 -2.38 -9.85 -5.00
N ASP A 246 -1.31 -9.23 -4.53
CA ASP A 246 -1.30 -7.83 -4.08
C ASP A 246 -1.24 -6.88 -5.28
N TYR A 247 -0.40 -7.19 -6.26
CA TYR A 247 -0.30 -6.44 -7.51
C TYR A 247 -1.21 -6.94 -8.63
N ARG A 248 -2.04 -7.96 -8.36
CA ARG A 248 -2.89 -8.64 -9.34
C ARG A 248 -2.08 -9.15 -10.54
N TRP A 249 -0.85 -9.59 -10.29
CA TRP A 249 0.06 -10.06 -11.31
C TRP A 249 0.22 -11.58 -11.22
N GLU A 250 0.22 -12.25 -12.36
CA GLU A 250 0.46 -13.68 -12.50
C GLU A 250 1.27 -13.91 -13.78
N GLY A 251 2.31 -14.74 -13.69
CA GLY A 251 3.13 -15.03 -14.86
C GLY A 251 4.15 -16.13 -14.63
N GLU A 252 4.53 -16.76 -15.74
CA GLU A 252 5.62 -17.72 -15.79
C GLU A 252 6.96 -16.99 -15.85
N LEU A 253 7.89 -17.36 -14.97
CA LEU A 253 9.24 -16.82 -14.91
C LEU A 253 10.28 -17.93 -14.81
N PRO A 254 11.51 -17.70 -15.33
CA PRO A 254 12.61 -18.60 -15.09
C PRO A 254 12.83 -18.82 -13.59
N ARG A 255 12.85 -20.09 -13.17
CA ARG A 255 13.06 -20.49 -11.78
C ARG A 255 14.32 -19.86 -11.21
N GLU A 256 15.41 -19.84 -11.97
CA GLU A 256 16.68 -19.23 -11.56
C GLU A 256 16.52 -17.75 -11.20
N ARG A 257 15.69 -17.01 -11.94
CA ARG A 257 15.45 -15.58 -11.71
C ARG A 257 14.72 -15.33 -10.40
N ILE A 258 13.68 -16.12 -10.12
CA ILE A 258 12.96 -16.06 -8.84
C ILE A 258 13.92 -16.40 -7.69
N LEU A 259 14.72 -17.46 -7.84
CA LEU A 259 15.66 -17.87 -6.79
C LEU A 259 16.72 -16.81 -6.52
N GLN A 260 17.20 -16.07 -7.54
CA GLN A 260 18.10 -14.94 -7.36
C GLN A 260 17.47 -13.80 -6.55
N ALA A 261 16.18 -13.51 -6.77
CA ALA A 261 15.44 -12.52 -5.99
C ALA A 261 15.20 -13.00 -4.54
N VAL A 262 15.01 -14.30 -4.33
CA VAL A 262 14.93 -14.90 -3.00
C VAL A 262 16.28 -14.86 -2.29
N ASP A 263 17.41 -15.03 -2.98
CA ASP A 263 18.77 -15.09 -2.41
C ASP A 263 19.29 -13.75 -1.89
N GLN A 264 18.56 -12.65 -2.08
CA GLN A 264 18.97 -11.34 -1.57
C GLN A 264 19.06 -11.33 -0.03
N PRO A 265 20.06 -10.64 0.55
CA PRO A 265 20.22 -10.54 2.00
C PRO A 265 19.13 -9.69 2.68
N THR A 266 18.42 -8.89 1.89
CA THR A 266 17.37 -7.94 2.32
C THR A 266 16.03 -8.62 2.59
N VAL A 267 15.88 -9.91 2.25
CA VAL A 267 14.63 -10.64 2.35
C VAL A 267 14.82 -11.96 3.08
N ALA A 268 13.83 -12.35 3.87
CA ALA A 268 13.81 -13.61 4.59
C ALA A 268 12.38 -13.93 5.02
N GLY A 269 11.98 -15.19 4.92
CA GLY A 269 10.66 -15.63 5.37
C GLY A 269 9.87 -16.35 4.29
N GLY A 270 8.92 -17.14 4.75
CA GLY A 270 8.04 -17.88 3.89
C GLY A 270 7.13 -18.82 4.66
N TRP A 271 5.95 -19.04 4.09
CA TRP A 271 4.85 -19.76 4.71
C TRP A 271 4.30 -20.80 3.76
N ARG A 272 3.76 -21.88 4.32
CA ARG A 272 2.96 -22.84 3.57
C ARG A 272 1.63 -23.06 4.29
N PHE A 273 0.57 -23.23 3.52
CA PHE A 273 -0.78 -23.40 4.03
C PHE A 273 -1.65 -24.13 3.01
N ASP A 274 -2.81 -24.63 3.45
CA ASP A 274 -3.67 -25.45 2.61
C ASP A 274 -5.14 -25.03 2.75
N ARG A 275 -5.72 -24.58 1.64
CA ARG A 275 -7.09 -24.05 1.62
C ARG A 275 -8.16 -25.11 1.92
N ARG A 276 -7.83 -26.42 1.88
CA ARG A 276 -8.78 -27.48 2.31
C ARG A 276 -9.20 -27.36 3.76
N GLN A 277 -8.38 -26.72 4.59
CA GLN A 277 -8.69 -26.49 5.99
C GLN A 277 -9.66 -25.32 6.19
N ALA A 278 -9.76 -24.42 5.20
CA ALA A 278 -10.44 -23.15 5.32
C ALA A 278 -11.94 -23.32 5.56
N ARG A 279 -12.47 -22.50 6.47
CA ARG A 279 -13.89 -22.44 6.82
C ARG A 279 -14.33 -20.99 6.90
N ALA A 280 -15.59 -20.73 6.55
CA ALA A 280 -16.18 -19.42 6.78
C ALA A 280 -16.19 -19.11 8.30
N PRO A 281 -15.84 -17.88 8.70
CA PRO A 281 -15.76 -17.52 10.11
C PRO A 281 -17.15 -17.40 10.72
N GLU A 282 -17.29 -17.79 11.99
CA GLU A 282 -18.51 -17.50 12.76
C GLU A 282 -18.59 -16.01 13.10
N PRO A 283 -19.79 -15.39 13.13
CA PRO A 283 -19.94 -13.98 13.47
C PRO A 283 -19.25 -13.58 14.79
N ALA A 284 -19.33 -14.41 15.83
CA ALA A 284 -18.64 -14.12 17.09
C ALA A 284 -17.12 -13.98 16.93
N ARG A 285 -16.50 -14.76 16.03
CA ARG A 285 -15.06 -14.67 15.73
C ARG A 285 -14.70 -13.43 14.93
N VAL A 286 -15.54 -13.06 13.96
CA VAL A 286 -15.38 -11.81 13.20
C VAL A 286 -15.46 -10.60 14.15
N ARG A 287 -16.41 -10.61 15.10
CA ARG A 287 -16.51 -9.58 16.15
C ARG A 287 -15.23 -9.47 16.96
N ASP A 288 -14.76 -10.58 17.51
CA ASP A 288 -13.57 -10.59 18.37
C ASP A 288 -12.33 -10.13 17.59
N TYR A 289 -12.24 -10.50 16.31
CA TYR A 289 -11.16 -10.06 15.44
C TYR A 289 -11.22 -8.56 15.14
N PHE A 290 -12.40 -8.04 14.80
CA PHE A 290 -12.60 -6.60 14.60
C PHE A 290 -12.18 -5.82 15.83
N LEU A 291 -12.64 -6.20 17.02
CA LEU A 291 -12.29 -5.54 18.29
C LEU A 291 -10.79 -5.62 18.61
N ALA A 292 -10.11 -6.70 18.21
CA ALA A 292 -8.66 -6.82 18.39
C ALA A 292 -7.85 -5.91 17.46
N CYS A 293 -8.40 -5.53 16.31
CA CYS A 293 -7.71 -4.71 15.30
C CYS A 293 -8.11 -3.22 15.36
N PHE A 294 -9.34 -2.94 15.76
CA PHE A 294 -9.95 -1.62 15.64
C PHE A 294 -9.52 -0.68 16.78
N ARG A 295 -8.94 0.47 16.42
CA ARG A 295 -8.47 1.51 17.35
C ARG A 295 -9.26 2.80 17.09
N PRO A 296 -10.42 3.01 17.75
CA PRO A 296 -11.30 4.14 17.46
C PRO A 296 -10.68 5.50 17.83
N ASP A 297 -9.86 5.53 18.88
CA ASP A 297 -9.40 6.77 19.51
C ASP A 297 -7.97 7.17 19.13
N ALA A 298 -7.39 6.56 18.09
CA ALA A 298 -5.99 6.81 17.73
C ALA A 298 -5.73 6.68 16.21
N ASN A 299 -5.01 7.64 15.64
CA ASN A 299 -4.52 7.61 14.25
C ASN A 299 -2.99 7.54 14.26
N ALA A 300 -2.46 6.34 14.50
CA ALA A 300 -1.04 6.15 14.78
C ALA A 300 -0.12 6.72 13.68
N LEU A 301 -0.51 6.56 12.40
CA LEU A 301 0.27 7.05 11.26
C LEU A 301 0.37 8.57 11.26
N THR A 302 -0.76 9.29 11.33
CA THR A 302 -0.80 10.76 11.37
C THR A 302 -0.01 11.30 12.57
N ASP A 303 -0.20 10.71 13.75
CA ASP A 303 0.57 11.06 14.95
C ASP A 303 2.07 10.79 14.77
N GLY A 304 2.42 9.69 14.10
CA GLY A 304 3.79 9.32 13.78
C GLY A 304 4.46 10.36 12.88
N VAL A 305 3.82 10.71 11.77
CA VAL A 305 4.29 11.75 10.84
C VAL A 305 4.45 13.08 11.57
N ARG A 306 3.46 13.47 12.38
CA ARG A 306 3.51 14.70 13.19
C ARG A 306 4.74 14.74 14.10
N ARG A 307 5.04 13.64 14.80
CA ARG A 307 6.23 13.54 15.67
C ARG A 307 7.54 13.62 14.89
N ILE A 308 7.60 13.02 13.71
CA ILE A 308 8.79 13.05 12.84
C ILE A 308 9.06 14.49 12.36
N VAL A 309 8.02 15.15 11.83
CA VAL A 309 8.10 16.54 11.36
C VAL A 309 8.51 17.48 12.50
N ASP A 310 7.85 17.39 13.66
CA ASP A 310 8.17 18.23 14.82
C ASP A 310 9.62 18.05 15.29
N ALA A 311 10.13 16.81 15.28
CA ALA A 311 11.52 16.53 15.66
C ALA A 311 12.54 17.18 14.71
N HIS A 312 12.29 17.14 13.40
CA HIS A 312 13.18 17.76 12.40
C HIS A 312 13.08 19.29 12.42
N VAL A 313 11.87 19.84 12.57
CA VAL A 313 11.65 21.30 12.70
C VAL A 313 12.34 21.87 13.94
N ARG A 314 12.33 21.14 15.06
CA ARG A 314 12.98 21.57 16.31
C ARG A 314 14.46 21.21 16.40
N GLY A 315 14.98 20.45 15.44
CA GLY A 315 16.36 19.97 15.46
C GLY A 315 16.69 19.04 16.63
N ILE A 316 15.71 18.24 17.07
CA ILE A 316 15.90 17.27 18.16
C ILE A 316 17.01 16.30 17.76
N ASP A 317 17.95 16.03 18.69
CA ASP A 317 19.08 15.11 18.49
C ASP A 317 19.94 15.40 17.24
N GLY A 318 19.94 16.66 16.77
CA GLY A 318 20.73 17.08 15.61
C GLY A 318 20.09 16.79 14.25
N LEU A 319 18.81 16.39 14.23
CA LEU A 319 18.06 16.22 12.99
C LEU A 319 17.96 17.55 12.23
N ALA A 320 18.05 17.50 10.91
CA ALA A 320 17.91 18.65 10.03
C ALA A 320 16.72 18.43 9.10
N LEU A 321 16.04 19.51 8.68
CA LEU A 321 14.90 19.41 7.75
C LEU A 321 15.24 18.62 6.49
N SER A 322 16.49 18.69 6.03
CA SER A 322 16.95 17.97 4.82
C SER A 322 16.94 16.45 4.96
N GLY A 323 16.71 15.89 6.15
CA GLY A 323 16.54 14.45 6.37
C GLY A 323 15.08 13.99 6.35
N LEU A 324 14.12 14.90 6.16
CA LEU A 324 12.69 14.55 6.13
C LEU A 324 12.31 13.67 4.93
N ASP A 325 13.06 13.77 3.83
CA ASP A 325 12.88 12.94 2.63
C ASP A 325 13.15 11.46 2.93
N GLU A 326 14.24 11.16 3.65
CA GLU A 326 14.57 9.82 4.11
C GLU A 326 13.63 9.38 5.22
N ALA A 327 13.35 10.25 6.19
CA ALA A 327 12.55 9.92 7.36
C ALA A 327 11.10 9.53 7.03
N LEU A 328 10.53 10.06 5.96
CA LEU A 328 9.15 9.81 5.53
C LEU A 328 9.02 9.11 4.18
N ARG A 329 10.14 8.57 3.65
CA ARG A 329 10.18 7.84 2.37
C ARG A 329 9.13 6.74 2.24
N GLU A 330 8.82 6.05 3.34
CA GLU A 330 7.89 4.91 3.36
C GLU A 330 6.44 5.31 3.66
N LEU A 331 6.15 6.61 3.86
CA LEU A 331 4.80 7.10 4.10
C LEU A 331 3.81 6.69 2.99
N PRO A 332 4.13 6.80 1.68
CA PRO A 332 3.21 6.38 0.62
C PRO A 332 2.90 4.88 0.62
N VAL A 333 3.84 4.05 1.06
CA VAL A 333 3.65 2.59 1.15
C VAL A 333 2.72 2.26 2.32
N ILE A 334 2.89 2.93 3.46
CA ILE A 334 2.06 2.69 4.65
C ILE A 334 0.66 3.28 4.48
N SER A 335 0.51 4.46 3.88
CA SER A 335 -0.80 5.13 3.76
C SER A 335 -1.79 4.39 2.86
N VAL A 336 -1.31 3.63 1.87
CA VAL A 336 -2.15 2.75 1.03
C VAL A 336 -2.91 1.71 1.86
N ARG A 337 -2.39 1.33 3.05
CA ARG A 337 -3.10 0.43 3.98
C ARG A 337 -4.48 0.95 4.38
N LYS A 338 -4.73 2.26 4.31
CA LYS A 338 -6.03 2.85 4.67
C LYS A 338 -7.16 2.46 3.73
N TYR A 339 -6.89 2.00 2.50
CA TYR A 339 -7.92 1.39 1.66
C TYR A 339 -8.52 0.11 2.28
N ALA A 340 -7.87 -0.49 3.28
CA ALA A 340 -8.45 -1.62 4.00
C ALA A 340 -9.80 -1.28 4.65
N TYR A 341 -10.07 -0.01 4.97
CA TYR A 341 -11.38 0.39 5.50
C TYR A 341 -12.52 0.05 4.55
N GLU A 342 -12.28 0.07 3.23
CA GLU A 342 -13.27 -0.32 2.24
C GLU A 342 -13.66 -1.79 2.37
N HIS A 343 -12.73 -2.69 2.69
CA HIS A 343 -13.06 -4.10 2.99
C HIS A 343 -13.93 -4.22 4.24
N GLY A 344 -13.67 -3.37 5.24
CA GLY A 344 -14.51 -3.19 6.42
C GLY A 344 -15.95 -2.85 6.04
N PHE A 345 -16.12 -1.72 5.35
CA PHE A 345 -17.43 -1.27 4.91
C PHE A 345 -18.11 -2.27 3.98
N ALA A 346 -17.42 -2.80 2.96
CA ALA A 346 -17.99 -3.76 2.02
C ALA A 346 -18.47 -5.04 2.71
N PHE A 347 -17.75 -5.51 3.75
CA PHE A 347 -18.21 -6.61 4.60
C PHE A 347 -19.54 -6.28 5.28
N PHE A 348 -19.58 -5.22 6.07
CA PHE A 348 -20.77 -4.89 6.83
C PHE A 348 -21.96 -4.49 5.96
N TRP A 349 -21.74 -3.73 4.88
CA TRP A 349 -22.79 -3.32 3.94
C TRP A 349 -23.48 -4.51 3.28
N ARG A 350 -22.73 -5.53 2.88
CA ARG A 350 -23.30 -6.73 2.25
C ARG A 350 -24.06 -7.59 3.25
N GLU A 351 -23.52 -7.80 4.45
CA GLU A 351 -24.20 -8.58 5.49
C GLU A 351 -25.49 -7.91 5.97
N LEU A 352 -25.52 -6.57 6.04
CA LEU A 352 -26.67 -5.79 6.49
C LEU A 352 -27.63 -5.40 5.35
N GLY A 353 -27.23 -5.56 4.08
CA GLY A 353 -28.04 -5.17 2.92
C GLY A 353 -28.26 -3.66 2.81
N LEU A 354 -27.24 -2.85 3.15
CA LEU A 354 -27.31 -1.38 3.14
C LEU A 354 -27.25 -0.79 1.72
N ALA A 355 -27.66 0.47 1.57
CA ALA A 355 -27.69 1.15 0.28
C ALA A 355 -26.28 1.39 -0.28
N ASN A 356 -26.14 1.26 -1.61
CA ASN A 356 -24.85 1.42 -2.30
C ASN A 356 -24.34 2.88 -2.24
N ASP A 357 -25.23 3.87 -2.35
CA ASP A 357 -24.86 5.29 -2.33
C ASP A 357 -24.13 5.67 -1.03
N ASP A 358 -24.53 5.08 0.11
CA ASP A 358 -23.86 5.30 1.39
C ASP A 358 -22.47 4.66 1.42
N PHE A 359 -22.28 3.53 0.73
CA PHE A 359 -20.96 2.89 0.59
C PHE A 359 -20.01 3.73 -0.27
N GLU A 360 -20.49 4.23 -1.41
CA GLU A 360 -19.70 5.10 -2.31
C GLU A 360 -19.21 6.36 -1.59
N HIS A 361 -20.04 6.95 -0.73
CA HIS A 361 -19.62 8.08 0.10
C HIS A 361 -18.38 7.76 0.95
N TRP A 362 -18.33 6.58 1.58
CA TRP A 362 -17.19 6.20 2.40
C TRP A 362 -15.95 5.83 1.59
N CYS A 363 -16.12 5.24 0.40
CA CYS A 363 -15.03 5.08 -0.56
C CYS A 363 -14.42 6.44 -0.93
N ASP A 364 -15.24 7.47 -1.17
CA ASP A 364 -14.75 8.83 -1.45
C ASP A 364 -13.98 9.43 -0.25
N GLU A 365 -14.45 9.23 0.98
CA GLU A 365 -13.73 9.70 2.18
C GLU A 365 -12.38 8.98 2.37
N ILE A 366 -12.32 7.68 2.07
CA ILE A 366 -11.08 6.89 2.10
C ILE A 366 -10.10 7.36 1.02
N GLU A 367 -10.57 7.62 -0.20
CA GLU A 367 -9.75 8.18 -1.28
C GLU A 367 -9.22 9.58 -0.89
N LYS A 368 -10.04 10.42 -0.26
CA LYS A 368 -9.61 11.74 0.26
C LYS A 368 -8.51 11.59 1.31
N LEU A 369 -8.62 10.62 2.22
CA LEU A 369 -7.57 10.36 3.22
C LEU A 369 -6.23 10.00 2.55
N ILE A 370 -6.27 9.11 1.58
CA ILE A 370 -5.06 8.56 0.94
C ILE A 370 -4.41 9.57 0.02
N THR A 371 -5.20 10.27 -0.80
CA THR A 371 -4.71 11.39 -1.61
C THR A 371 -4.18 12.52 -0.73
N GLY A 372 -4.82 12.78 0.41
CA GLY A 372 -4.34 13.73 1.40
C GLY A 372 -2.96 13.36 1.99
N PHE A 373 -2.69 12.08 2.27
CA PHE A 373 -1.33 11.64 2.64
C PHE A 373 -0.30 11.82 1.53
N ARG A 374 -0.69 11.63 0.26
CA ARG A 374 0.20 11.89 -0.89
C ARG A 374 0.55 13.38 -0.99
N ALA A 375 -0.44 14.26 -0.87
CA ALA A 375 -0.23 15.70 -0.86
C ALA A 375 0.62 16.15 0.35
N LEU A 376 0.40 15.57 1.54
CA LEU A 376 1.21 15.83 2.72
C LEU A 376 2.68 15.45 2.49
N HIS A 377 2.92 14.27 1.90
CA HIS A 377 4.27 13.83 1.58
C HIS A 377 4.96 14.81 0.64
N TYR A 378 4.25 15.32 -0.38
CA TYR A 378 4.79 16.35 -1.27
C TYR A 378 5.21 17.63 -0.52
N GLN A 379 4.36 18.14 0.38
CA GLN A 379 4.68 19.31 1.20
C GLN A 379 5.90 19.10 2.10
N VAL A 380 6.01 17.91 2.68
CA VAL A 380 7.16 17.55 3.51
C VAL A 380 8.44 17.49 2.67
N LEU A 381 8.40 16.91 1.46
CA LEU A 381 9.55 16.93 0.55
C LEU A 381 9.95 18.35 0.17
N LYS A 382 8.96 19.22 -0.10
CA LYS A 382 9.19 20.64 -0.38
C LYS A 382 9.84 21.35 0.82
N LEU A 383 9.40 21.09 2.05
CA LEU A 383 10.04 21.57 3.27
C LEU A 383 11.49 21.06 3.39
N ALA A 384 11.71 19.76 3.13
CA ALA A 384 13.03 19.14 3.18
C ALA A 384 14.00 19.77 2.17
N GLN A 385 13.54 20.08 0.97
CA GLN A 385 14.39 20.63 -0.09
C GLN A 385 14.60 22.14 0.05
N SER A 386 13.52 22.90 0.28
CA SER A 386 13.57 24.37 0.36
C SER A 386 14.10 24.90 1.69
N GLN A 387 14.00 24.09 2.76
CA GLN A 387 14.25 24.49 4.15
C GLN A 387 13.33 25.64 4.62
N ASP A 388 12.22 25.91 3.92
CA ASP A 388 11.30 27.00 4.25
C ASP A 388 10.35 26.61 5.40
N ILE A 389 10.67 27.08 6.60
CA ILE A 389 9.84 26.90 7.80
C ILE A 389 8.43 27.49 7.66
N GLY A 390 8.20 28.41 6.70
CA GLY A 390 6.86 28.93 6.40
C GLY A 390 5.85 27.83 6.03
N LEU A 391 6.33 26.71 5.48
CA LEU A 391 5.50 25.57 5.07
C LEU A 391 4.97 24.74 6.25
N VAL A 392 5.54 24.88 7.44
CA VAL A 392 5.20 24.04 8.62
C VAL A 392 3.75 24.24 9.05
N ALA A 393 3.22 25.45 9.01
CA ALA A 393 1.84 25.73 9.42
C ALA A 393 0.80 25.05 8.50
N ASP A 394 1.11 24.95 7.21
CA ASP A 394 0.25 24.28 6.23
C ASP A 394 0.32 22.75 6.41
N ILE A 395 1.52 22.20 6.64
CA ILE A 395 1.71 20.79 6.99
C ILE A 395 0.94 20.40 8.26
N GLU A 396 1.00 21.22 9.31
CA GLU A 396 0.26 20.98 10.55
C GLU A 396 -1.25 21.02 10.36
N ARG A 397 -1.75 21.96 9.54
CA ARG A 397 -3.17 22.02 9.18
C ARG A 397 -3.60 20.77 8.43
N GLN A 398 -2.82 20.34 7.44
CA GLN A 398 -3.12 19.15 6.65
C GLN A 398 -3.13 17.88 7.51
N LEU A 399 -2.18 17.73 8.45
CA LEU A 399 -2.20 16.64 9.43
C LEU A 399 -3.49 16.63 10.26
N ASN A 400 -4.00 17.79 10.68
CA ASN A 400 -5.27 17.88 11.41
C ASN A 400 -6.48 17.50 10.55
N GLU A 401 -6.47 17.86 9.27
CA GLU A 401 -7.51 17.47 8.31
C GLU A 401 -7.52 15.95 8.09
N LEU A 402 -6.35 15.34 7.92
CA LEU A 402 -6.22 13.87 7.82
C LEU A 402 -6.72 13.17 9.07
N ASP A 403 -6.39 13.68 10.25
CA ASP A 403 -6.92 13.16 11.51
C ASP A 403 -8.44 13.19 11.55
N ALA A 404 -9.04 14.33 11.18
CA ALA A 404 -10.49 14.50 11.18
C ALA A 404 -11.19 13.54 10.21
N ILE A 405 -10.64 13.35 9.00
CA ILE A 405 -11.17 12.41 8.00
C ILE A 405 -11.09 10.97 8.54
N GLU A 406 -9.93 10.55 9.06
CA GLU A 406 -9.77 9.19 9.55
C GLU A 406 -10.65 8.90 10.78
N PHE A 407 -10.80 9.86 11.71
CA PHE A 407 -11.75 9.71 12.81
C PHE A 407 -13.21 9.63 12.34
N GLY A 408 -13.58 10.35 11.27
CA GLY A 408 -14.89 10.22 10.64
C GLY A 408 -15.15 8.81 10.11
N ILE A 409 -14.20 8.27 9.34
CA ILE A 409 -14.23 6.91 8.81
C ILE A 409 -14.36 5.87 9.95
N LYS A 410 -13.55 5.99 11.00
CA LYS A 410 -13.61 5.11 12.16
C LYS A 410 -14.92 5.23 12.91
N GLY A 411 -15.45 6.43 13.06
CA GLY A 411 -16.72 6.69 13.72
C GLY A 411 -17.86 5.93 13.06
N GLU A 412 -17.96 6.00 11.74
CA GLU A 412 -18.96 5.23 11.00
C GLU A 412 -18.69 3.73 11.06
N LEU A 413 -17.44 3.31 10.86
CA LEU A 413 -17.10 1.89 10.90
C LEU A 413 -17.47 1.25 12.25
N ALA A 414 -17.33 2.01 13.35
CA ALA A 414 -17.79 1.59 14.67
C ALA A 414 -19.32 1.51 14.76
N ALA A 415 -20.05 2.45 14.15
CA ALA A 415 -21.51 2.47 14.13
C ALA A 415 -22.06 1.27 13.36
N VAL A 416 -21.60 1.04 12.13
CA VAL A 416 -22.04 -0.11 11.32
C VAL A 416 -21.64 -1.44 11.96
N PHE A 417 -20.48 -1.51 12.61
CA PHE A 417 -20.07 -2.69 13.36
C PHE A 417 -21.03 -2.99 14.53
N ALA A 418 -21.51 -1.96 15.23
CA ALA A 418 -22.48 -2.12 16.30
C ALA A 418 -23.84 -2.62 15.76
N ASP A 419 -24.29 -2.10 14.62
CA ASP A 419 -25.50 -2.56 13.94
C ASP A 419 -25.37 -4.00 13.47
N TRP A 420 -24.20 -4.36 12.91
CA TRP A 420 -23.88 -5.74 12.52
C TRP A 420 -23.88 -6.70 13.72
N CYS A 421 -23.30 -6.29 14.86
CA CYS A 421 -23.37 -7.09 16.08
C CYS A 421 -24.82 -7.30 16.54
N ALA A 422 -25.64 -6.24 16.53
CA ALA A 422 -27.05 -6.33 16.88
C ALA A 422 -27.83 -7.25 15.94
N PHE A 423 -27.57 -7.17 14.62
CA PHE A 423 -28.16 -8.03 13.60
C PHE A 423 -27.89 -9.52 13.85
N HIS A 424 -26.68 -9.87 14.30
CA HIS A 424 -26.31 -11.25 14.64
C HIS A 424 -26.64 -11.65 16.09
N GLY A 425 -27.31 -10.80 16.87
CA GLY A 425 -27.61 -11.06 18.29
C GLY A 425 -26.36 -11.16 19.17
N LEU A 426 -25.25 -10.58 18.73
CA LEU A 426 -24.02 -10.48 19.49
C LEU A 426 -24.15 -9.25 20.39
N LEU A 427 -24.26 -9.46 21.71
CA LEU A 427 -24.05 -8.35 22.63
C LEU A 427 -22.65 -7.78 22.37
N ALA A 428 -22.57 -6.46 22.14
CA ALA A 428 -21.32 -5.75 22.25
C ALA A 428 -20.85 -5.95 23.68
N SER A 429 -19.99 -6.93 23.91
CA SER A 429 -19.37 -7.14 25.20
C SER A 429 -18.58 -5.88 25.49
N THR A 430 -19.10 -5.03 26.38
CA THR A 430 -18.33 -3.97 26.99
C THR A 430 -17.10 -4.61 27.61
N ALA A 431 -15.94 -4.44 26.98
CA ALA A 431 -14.69 -4.97 27.48
C ALA A 431 -14.35 -4.25 28.78
N CYS A 432 -14.53 -4.94 29.91
CA CYS A 432 -13.74 -4.72 31.11
C CYS A 432 -13.79 -5.96 31.99
N GLU A 433 -13.10 -7.02 31.59
CA GLU A 433 -12.51 -7.94 32.57
C GLU A 433 -11.02 -8.08 32.25
N GLN A 434 -10.25 -7.50 33.17
CA GLN A 434 -8.84 -7.80 33.36
C GLN A 434 -8.71 -9.29 33.74
N GLU A 435 -8.05 -10.08 32.90
CA GLU A 435 -7.28 -11.25 33.33
C GLU A 435 -5.87 -11.00 32.78
N VAL A 436 -4.90 -10.48 33.52
CA VAL A 436 -4.15 -11.11 34.62
C VAL A 436 -3.72 -12.55 34.27
N ALA A 437 -2.69 -12.68 33.45
CA ALA A 437 -1.40 -13.31 33.79
C ALA A 437 -0.41 -13.20 32.63
#